data_AF-A0A3Q8DTZ6-F1
#
_entry.id   AF-A0A3Q8DTZ6-F1
#
_cell.length_a   1.000
_cell.length_b   1.000
_cell.length_c   1.000
_cell.angle_alpha   90.00
_cell.angle_beta   90.00
_cell.angle_gamma   90.00
#
_symmetry.space_group_name_H-M   'P 1'
#
loop_
_entity.id
_entity.type
_entity.pdbx_description
1 polymer ?
#
loop_
_entity_poly.entity_id
_entity_poly.type
_entity_poly.pdbx_seq_one_letter_code
_entity_poly.pdbx_strand_id
1 'polypeptide(L)'
;MRGLLTRGLFFLLVGWIPLSGYCAPVPTAQLNQPCLACHADSDIQGISTDKVQVNLVVSADKYHDSVHGEVPCIACHQSQPGSEGFSVTPHVLKPGDDQNCESCHGVVMRDTVHAVQQSAHSEKIAKGLFSCTSCHNAHTMTAGELNHPGKQRVADDNLMCTNCHSRAGVFMHLSGGKSSTSQDMAHSALPYASEHLNSLRCIDCHADAADSTLHRILPASKAISCVQCHGDGMLLTARRKTFAPDENAMAGSLLGKGLFDDVSLREKLTAMAPPVPAVRQIDGVLFTDTYMIGNNGSGQADRFIAWALSGFVVLLLCHGLGRLIMSRRKTDMPLEKSYLYTLPVRCWHWLNALCFAALIISGCALHWVSARFSLWVDVHNIAGISLCVIWLGFILVSMCGNGHHYQVRWQGITGRLIRQTRYYLYGIFRGEPHPEHASPAAKFNILQQLGYIGVMFLLLPLLIVTGLLMMYPGYTPETLFALPGKQVVAWLHYALAVVMVAFIIVHLYLSSTGDTPGALIKGMLDGFHRARKQK
;
A
#
# COMPACT_ATOMS: atom_id res chain seq x y z
N MET A 1 37.65 13.44 -28.04
CA MET A 1 37.12 12.14 -27.54
C MET A 1 36.86 12.19 -26.02
N ARG A 2 36.04 13.12 -25.53
CA ARG A 2 35.72 13.25 -24.08
C ARG A 2 34.22 13.36 -23.76
N GLY A 3 33.35 13.35 -24.78
CA GLY A 3 31.89 13.48 -24.60
C GLY A 3 31.07 12.22 -24.92
N LEU A 4 31.69 11.15 -25.43
CA LEU A 4 30.97 9.92 -25.82
C LEU A 4 30.81 8.92 -24.65
N LEU A 5 31.68 8.98 -23.64
CA LEU A 5 31.73 8.00 -22.54
C LEU A 5 30.79 8.31 -21.38
N THR A 6 30.36 9.57 -21.20
CA THR A 6 29.43 9.95 -20.12
C THR A 6 27.96 9.72 -20.50
N ARG A 7 27.64 9.72 -21.81
CA ARG A 7 26.28 9.40 -22.28
C ARG A 7 26.08 7.88 -22.39
N GLY A 8 27.08 7.12 -22.85
CA GLY A 8 26.95 5.67 -23.06
C GLY A 8 26.72 4.83 -21.79
N LEU A 9 27.19 5.29 -20.62
CA LEU A 9 27.04 4.53 -19.37
C LEU A 9 25.66 4.71 -18.71
N PHE A 10 24.97 5.83 -18.96
CA PHE A 10 23.64 6.09 -18.41
C PHE A 10 22.54 5.32 -19.18
N PHE A 11 22.77 5.01 -20.45
CA PHE A 11 21.83 4.26 -21.31
C PHE A 11 21.82 2.75 -21.09
N LEU A 12 22.77 2.18 -20.32
CA LEU A 12 22.88 0.72 -20.11
C LEU A 12 22.14 0.20 -18.86
N LEU A 13 21.63 1.08 -17.98
CA LEU A 13 20.92 0.69 -16.76
C LEU A 13 19.39 0.83 -16.83
N VAL A 14 18.87 1.55 -17.82
CA VAL A 14 17.42 1.68 -18.05
C VAL A 14 17.11 0.90 -19.32
N GLY A 15 16.57 -0.32 -19.14
CA GLY A 15 16.11 -1.15 -20.24
C GLY A 15 15.26 -0.33 -21.20
N TRP A 16 15.57 -0.46 -22.48
CA TRP A 16 14.78 0.11 -23.57
C TRP A 16 13.33 -0.36 -23.48
N ILE A 17 12.50 0.45 -22.85
CA ILE A 17 11.09 0.58 -23.23
C ILE A 17 11.05 1.87 -24.05
N PRO A 18 10.64 1.81 -25.32
CA PRO A 18 10.53 3.02 -26.13
C PRO A 18 9.54 3.98 -25.45
N LEU A 19 10.03 5.16 -25.04
CA LEU A 19 9.24 6.26 -24.48
C LEU A 19 8.23 6.87 -25.48
N SER A 20 8.14 6.36 -26.71
CA SER A 20 7.26 6.84 -27.77
C SER A 20 5.80 6.37 -27.67
N GLY A 21 5.39 5.83 -26.52
CA GLY A 21 4.03 5.32 -26.29
C GLY A 21 3.21 6.05 -25.22
N TYR A 22 3.71 7.14 -24.63
CA TYR A 22 2.89 7.95 -23.72
C TYR A 22 1.89 8.76 -24.56
N CYS A 23 0.79 8.11 -24.97
CA CYS A 23 -0.44 8.83 -25.27
C CYS A 23 -0.74 9.73 -24.06
N ALA A 24 -1.13 10.99 -24.32
CA ALA A 24 -1.66 11.85 -23.27
C ALA A 24 -2.73 11.07 -22.47
N PRO A 25 -2.75 11.19 -21.13
CA PRO A 25 -3.75 10.50 -20.33
C PRO A 25 -5.15 10.85 -20.85
N VAL A 26 -5.95 9.82 -21.14
CA VAL A 26 -7.34 10.00 -21.58
C VAL A 26 -8.09 10.66 -20.42
N PRO A 27 -8.76 11.81 -20.63
CA PRO A 27 -9.49 12.49 -19.56
C PRO A 27 -10.52 11.56 -18.91
N THR A 28 -10.62 11.59 -17.58
CA THR A 28 -11.58 10.76 -16.82
C THR A 28 -13.02 10.92 -17.32
N ALA A 29 -13.41 12.15 -17.67
CA ALA A 29 -14.72 12.42 -18.24
C ALA A 29 -15.00 11.54 -19.47
N GLN A 30 -14.02 11.35 -20.35
CA GLN A 30 -14.15 10.50 -21.55
C GLN A 30 -14.18 9.01 -21.20
N LEU A 31 -13.44 8.58 -20.16
CA LEU A 31 -13.48 7.19 -19.68
C LEU A 31 -14.84 6.84 -19.05
N ASN A 32 -15.50 7.81 -18.41
CA ASN A 32 -16.77 7.59 -17.70
C ASN A 32 -18.01 7.75 -18.59
N GLN A 33 -17.91 8.43 -19.74
CA GLN A 33 -19.04 8.63 -20.66
C GLN A 33 -19.83 7.34 -20.96
N PRO A 34 -19.21 6.19 -21.31
CA PRO A 34 -19.96 4.98 -21.62
C PRO A 34 -20.77 4.44 -20.43
N CYS A 35 -20.27 4.61 -19.21
CA CYS A 35 -20.98 4.20 -17.99
C CYS A 35 -22.15 5.14 -17.70
N LEU A 36 -21.89 6.45 -17.76
CA LEU A 36 -22.89 7.48 -17.47
C LEU A 36 -24.00 7.54 -18.53
N ALA A 37 -23.78 7.04 -19.75
CA ALA A 37 -24.82 6.94 -20.78
C ALA A 37 -26.06 6.13 -20.33
N CYS A 38 -25.87 5.15 -19.44
CA CYS A 38 -26.98 4.40 -18.83
C CYS A 38 -27.16 4.77 -17.36
N HIS A 39 -26.08 4.92 -16.60
CA HIS A 39 -26.17 5.13 -15.15
C HIS A 39 -26.60 6.55 -14.77
N ALA A 40 -26.60 7.53 -15.67
CA ALA A 40 -27.19 8.85 -15.41
C ALA A 40 -28.72 8.88 -15.59
N ASP A 41 -29.30 7.82 -16.16
CA ASP A 41 -30.73 7.73 -16.44
C ASP A 41 -31.51 7.30 -15.19
N SER A 42 -32.41 8.16 -14.71
CA SER A 42 -33.26 7.89 -13.55
C SER A 42 -34.34 6.84 -13.79
N ASP A 43 -34.62 6.52 -15.06
CA ASP A 43 -35.62 5.52 -15.43
C ASP A 43 -35.07 4.09 -15.31
N ILE A 44 -33.73 3.94 -15.22
CA ILE A 44 -33.07 2.65 -15.03
C ILE A 44 -32.96 2.33 -13.54
N GLN A 45 -33.81 1.40 -13.08
CA GLN A 45 -33.84 0.94 -11.69
C GLN A 45 -33.38 -0.50 -11.55
N GLY A 46 -32.64 -0.78 -10.47
CA GLY A 46 -32.28 -2.14 -10.10
C GLY A 46 -33.51 -2.90 -9.60
N ILE A 47 -33.88 -3.97 -10.29
CA ILE A 47 -34.89 -4.92 -9.80
C ILE A 47 -34.17 -5.96 -8.96
N SER A 48 -34.25 -5.85 -7.64
CA SER A 48 -33.79 -6.90 -6.71
C SER A 48 -34.97 -7.50 -5.98
N THR A 49 -35.14 -8.82 -6.07
CA THR A 49 -36.19 -9.57 -5.36
C THR A 49 -35.85 -9.84 -3.90
N ASP A 50 -34.56 -9.80 -3.54
CA ASP A 50 -34.05 -10.36 -2.29
C ASP A 50 -33.24 -9.34 -1.45
N LYS A 51 -32.98 -8.13 -1.99
CA LYS A 51 -32.22 -7.07 -1.33
C LYS A 51 -32.94 -5.73 -1.46
N VAL A 52 -32.60 -4.78 -0.57
CA VAL A 52 -33.00 -3.38 -0.70
C VAL A 52 -32.65 -2.92 -2.12
N GLN A 53 -33.63 -2.36 -2.86
CA GLN A 53 -33.42 -1.85 -4.23
C GLN A 53 -32.10 -1.09 -4.32
N VAL A 54 -31.23 -1.55 -5.22
CA VAL A 54 -29.94 -0.89 -5.48
C VAL A 54 -30.25 0.30 -6.37
N ASN A 55 -29.93 1.51 -5.89
CA ASN A 55 -30.02 2.70 -6.70
C ASN A 55 -28.87 2.67 -7.72
N LEU A 56 -29.21 2.45 -8.99
CA LEU A 56 -28.24 2.38 -10.09
C LEU A 56 -27.89 3.76 -10.66
N VAL A 57 -28.60 4.81 -10.20
CA VAL A 57 -28.52 6.16 -10.75
C VAL A 57 -27.34 6.92 -10.15
N VAL A 58 -26.48 7.43 -11.02
CA VAL A 58 -25.33 8.29 -10.72
C VAL A 58 -25.51 9.61 -11.46
N SER A 59 -25.72 10.70 -10.72
CA SER A 59 -25.76 12.04 -11.31
C SER A 59 -24.38 12.42 -11.83
N ALA A 60 -24.26 12.64 -13.14
CA ALA A 60 -23.01 13.01 -13.79
C ALA A 60 -22.39 14.29 -13.18
N ASP A 61 -23.22 15.31 -12.94
CA ASP A 61 -22.78 16.58 -12.36
C ASP A 61 -22.28 16.40 -10.91
N LYS A 62 -23.06 15.69 -10.07
CA LYS A 62 -22.64 15.43 -8.68
C LYS A 62 -21.40 14.54 -8.59
N TYR A 63 -21.23 13.64 -9.55
CA TYR A 63 -20.02 12.84 -9.66
C TYR A 63 -18.81 13.68 -10.03
N HIS A 64 -18.96 14.52 -11.05
CA HIS A 64 -17.91 15.43 -11.48
C HIS A 64 -17.47 16.37 -10.36
N ASP A 65 -18.42 16.90 -9.59
CA ASP A 65 -18.15 17.81 -8.46
C ASP A 65 -17.69 17.09 -7.18
N SER A 66 -17.70 15.75 -7.17
CA SER A 66 -17.23 14.97 -6.03
C SER A 66 -15.70 14.97 -5.94
N VAL A 67 -15.16 14.61 -4.78
CA VAL A 67 -13.71 14.37 -4.61
C VAL A 67 -13.18 13.21 -5.46
N HIS A 68 -14.07 12.42 -6.06
CA HIS A 68 -13.76 11.33 -6.98
C HIS A 68 -14.08 11.66 -8.44
N GLY A 69 -14.42 12.91 -8.79
CA GLY A 69 -14.79 13.28 -10.17
C GLY A 69 -13.70 13.03 -11.21
N GLU A 70 -12.44 12.94 -10.76
CA GLU A 70 -11.29 12.60 -11.59
C GLU A 70 -10.90 11.11 -11.55
N VAL A 71 -11.62 10.27 -10.79
CA VAL A 71 -11.42 8.81 -10.78
C VAL A 71 -12.27 8.17 -11.87
N PRO A 72 -11.75 7.24 -12.69
CA PRO A 72 -12.58 6.54 -13.66
C PRO A 72 -13.45 5.46 -12.99
N CYS A 73 -14.69 5.26 -13.46
CA CYS A 73 -15.63 4.28 -12.88
C CYS A 73 -15.01 2.87 -12.79
N ILE A 74 -14.25 2.48 -13.81
CA ILE A 74 -13.57 1.18 -13.90
C ILE A 74 -12.39 1.01 -12.92
N ALA A 75 -11.96 2.08 -12.24
CA ALA A 75 -11.01 1.96 -11.13
C ALA A 75 -11.68 1.40 -9.87
N CYS A 76 -12.97 1.71 -9.69
CA CYS A 76 -13.77 1.22 -8.57
C CYS A 76 -14.54 -0.05 -8.92
N HIS A 77 -15.00 -0.18 -10.17
CA HIS A 77 -15.82 -1.29 -10.65
C HIS A 77 -15.05 -2.24 -11.59
N GLN A 78 -15.13 -3.53 -11.32
CA GLN A 78 -14.61 -4.64 -12.10
C GLN A 78 -15.75 -5.55 -12.58
N SER A 79 -15.74 -5.85 -13.87
CA SER A 79 -16.61 -6.89 -14.41
C SER A 79 -16.24 -8.28 -13.87
N GLN A 80 -17.23 -9.16 -13.72
CA GLN A 80 -16.99 -10.55 -13.29
C GLN A 80 -15.97 -11.25 -14.22
N PRO A 81 -14.95 -11.93 -13.67
CA PRO A 81 -14.00 -12.69 -14.48
C PRO A 81 -14.71 -13.73 -15.37
N GLY A 82 -14.39 -13.73 -16.68
CA GLY A 82 -15.01 -14.63 -17.65
C GLY A 82 -16.34 -14.14 -18.24
N SER A 83 -16.82 -12.96 -17.87
CA SER A 83 -17.93 -12.27 -18.55
C SER A 83 -17.43 -11.47 -19.76
N GLU A 84 -18.36 -11.00 -20.59
CA GLU A 84 -18.08 -10.08 -21.71
C GLU A 84 -17.75 -8.64 -21.24
N GLY A 85 -17.48 -8.45 -19.95
CA GLY A 85 -17.05 -7.18 -19.40
C GLY A 85 -18.15 -6.11 -19.39
N PHE A 86 -17.72 -4.85 -19.46
CA PHE A 86 -18.62 -3.69 -19.59
C PHE A 86 -19.12 -3.47 -21.03
N SER A 87 -18.80 -4.38 -21.95
CA SER A 87 -19.24 -4.27 -23.36
C SER A 87 -20.68 -4.73 -23.58
N VAL A 88 -21.30 -5.37 -22.59
CA VAL A 88 -22.67 -5.86 -22.63
C VAL A 88 -23.52 -5.20 -21.54
N THR A 89 -24.79 -4.97 -21.83
CA THR A 89 -25.75 -4.38 -20.89
C THR A 89 -27.01 -5.25 -20.81
N PRO A 90 -27.45 -5.68 -19.61
CA PRO A 90 -26.82 -5.44 -18.30
C PRO A 90 -25.51 -6.22 -18.12
N HIS A 91 -24.48 -5.57 -17.55
CA HIS A 91 -23.22 -6.23 -17.20
C HIS A 91 -23.28 -6.83 -15.80
N VAL A 92 -22.46 -7.86 -15.56
CA VAL A 92 -22.35 -8.49 -14.24
C VAL A 92 -21.07 -8.00 -13.56
N LEU A 93 -21.24 -7.30 -12.44
CA LEU A 93 -20.12 -6.90 -11.59
C LEU A 93 -19.55 -8.10 -10.83
N LYS A 94 -18.26 -8.04 -10.53
CA LYS A 94 -17.61 -9.03 -9.68
C LYS A 94 -18.28 -9.02 -8.28
N PRO A 95 -18.50 -10.18 -7.64
CA PRO A 95 -19.04 -10.20 -6.28
C PRO A 95 -18.08 -9.53 -5.28
N GLY A 96 -18.58 -8.62 -4.44
CA GLY A 96 -17.79 -7.92 -3.41
C GLY A 96 -16.94 -6.77 -3.96
N ASP A 97 -17.31 -6.24 -5.12
CA ASP A 97 -16.58 -5.24 -5.91
C ASP A 97 -16.85 -3.79 -5.51
N ASP A 98 -17.44 -3.59 -4.34
CA ASP A 98 -17.27 -2.33 -3.63
C ASP A 98 -15.81 -2.33 -3.15
N GLN A 99 -14.90 -1.78 -3.96
CA GLN A 99 -13.61 -1.33 -3.46
C GLN A 99 -13.86 -0.59 -2.15
N ASN A 100 -13.48 -1.21 -1.04
CA ASN A 100 -13.76 -0.64 0.27
C ASN A 100 -12.95 0.66 0.39
N CYS A 101 -13.51 1.69 1.03
CA CYS A 101 -12.82 2.97 1.17
C CYS A 101 -11.40 2.78 1.76
N GLU A 102 -11.22 1.74 2.59
CA GLU A 102 -9.94 1.33 3.18
C GLU A 102 -8.88 0.86 2.18
N SER A 103 -9.25 0.27 1.03
CA SER A 103 -8.27 -0.17 0.03
C SER A 103 -7.55 1.01 -0.64
N CYS A 104 -8.17 2.20 -0.60
CA CYS A 104 -7.62 3.42 -1.17
C CYS A 104 -7.22 4.45 -0.10
N HIS A 105 -7.99 4.59 0.97
CA HIS A 105 -7.81 5.59 2.01
C HIS A 105 -7.34 5.02 3.35
N GLY A 106 -7.02 3.72 3.43
CA GLY A 106 -6.76 3.03 4.71
C GLY A 106 -5.69 3.70 5.59
N VAL A 107 -4.73 4.41 4.99
CA VAL A 107 -3.70 5.16 5.74
C VAL A 107 -4.28 6.46 6.32
N VAL A 108 -4.95 7.27 5.51
CA VAL A 108 -5.48 8.58 5.92
C VAL A 108 -6.72 8.44 6.82
N MET A 109 -7.51 7.39 6.60
CA MET A 109 -8.73 7.10 7.34
C MET A 109 -8.51 6.15 8.52
N ARG A 110 -7.27 5.83 8.90
CA ARG A 110 -6.98 4.85 9.96
C ARG A 110 -7.79 5.11 11.23
N ASP A 111 -7.76 6.33 11.73
CA ASP A 111 -8.46 6.71 12.97
C ASP A 111 -9.99 6.69 12.78
N THR A 112 -10.46 7.06 11.59
CA THR A 112 -11.87 6.98 11.19
C THR A 112 -12.37 5.53 11.16
N VAL A 113 -11.59 4.61 10.58
CA VAL A 113 -11.93 3.18 10.53
C VAL A 113 -12.03 2.60 11.94
N HIS A 114 -11.08 2.92 12.82
CA HIS A 114 -11.14 2.52 14.22
C HIS A 114 -12.37 3.08 14.94
N ALA A 115 -12.72 4.35 14.70
CA ALA A 115 -13.91 4.98 15.26
C ALA A 115 -15.21 4.30 14.78
N VAL A 116 -15.34 3.99 13.49
CA VAL A 116 -16.49 3.25 12.93
C VAL A 116 -16.61 1.86 13.53
N GLN A 117 -15.50 1.13 13.70
CA GLN A 117 -15.51 -0.21 14.31
C GLN A 117 -15.99 -0.22 15.76
N GLN A 118 -15.80 0.90 16.48
CA GLN A 118 -16.28 1.10 17.85
C GLN A 118 -17.67 1.75 17.93
N SER A 119 -18.34 1.95 16.79
CA SER A 119 -19.68 2.52 16.75
C SER A 119 -20.75 1.48 17.08
N ALA A 120 -21.90 1.95 17.55
CA ALA A 120 -23.06 1.11 17.83
C ALA A 120 -23.53 0.32 16.59
N HIS A 121 -23.31 0.84 15.38
CA HIS A 121 -23.65 0.16 14.14
C HIS A 121 -22.78 -1.07 13.93
N SER A 122 -21.46 -0.95 14.07
CA SER A 122 -20.53 -2.08 13.95
C SER A 122 -20.71 -3.13 15.04
N GLU A 123 -21.14 -2.73 16.24
CA GLU A 123 -21.43 -3.64 17.35
C GLU A 123 -22.74 -4.42 17.17
N LYS A 124 -23.78 -3.79 16.61
CA LYS A 124 -25.15 -4.33 16.61
C LYS A 124 -25.62 -4.86 15.26
N ILE A 125 -25.06 -4.39 14.15
CA ILE A 125 -25.41 -4.85 12.80
C ILE A 125 -24.51 -6.04 12.44
N ALA A 126 -25.10 -7.07 11.81
CA ALA A 126 -24.33 -8.24 11.41
C ALA A 126 -23.22 -7.88 10.41
N LYS A 127 -22.08 -8.58 10.52
CA LYS A 127 -20.91 -8.35 9.65
C LYS A 127 -21.30 -8.45 8.18
N GLY A 128 -20.86 -7.48 7.38
CA GLY A 128 -21.12 -7.41 5.94
C GLY A 128 -22.41 -6.69 5.55
N LEU A 129 -23.25 -6.28 6.52
CA LEU A 129 -24.47 -5.48 6.25
C LEU A 129 -24.28 -3.97 6.50
N PHE A 130 -23.14 -3.55 7.04
CA PHE A 130 -22.82 -2.16 7.31
C PHE A 130 -21.35 -1.87 6.95
N SER A 131 -21.12 -0.74 6.29
CA SER A 131 -19.81 -0.29 5.82
C SER A 131 -19.77 1.23 5.69
N CYS A 132 -18.64 1.79 5.27
CA CYS A 132 -18.51 3.23 4.97
C CYS A 132 -19.56 3.71 3.94
N THR A 133 -19.91 2.85 2.97
CA THR A 133 -20.88 3.16 1.92
C THR A 133 -22.34 3.14 2.40
N SER A 134 -22.58 2.68 3.64
CA SER A 134 -23.88 2.81 4.30
C SER A 134 -24.19 4.25 4.69
N CYS A 135 -23.17 5.10 4.90
CA CYS A 135 -23.32 6.50 5.27
C CYS A 135 -22.85 7.47 4.17
N HIS A 136 -21.80 7.08 3.43
CA HIS A 136 -21.21 7.90 2.37
C HIS A 136 -21.50 7.34 0.98
N ASN A 137 -21.61 8.23 0.00
CA ASN A 137 -21.67 7.84 -1.40
C ASN A 137 -20.41 8.31 -2.11
N ALA A 138 -19.57 7.37 -2.55
CA ALA A 138 -18.33 7.68 -3.26
C ALA A 138 -18.58 8.52 -4.53
N HIS A 139 -19.77 8.39 -5.14
CA HIS A 139 -20.15 9.13 -6.34
C HIS A 139 -20.56 10.58 -6.07
N THR A 140 -20.82 10.99 -4.83
CA THR A 140 -21.34 12.35 -4.55
C THR A 140 -20.69 13.00 -3.35
N MET A 141 -19.65 12.39 -2.78
CA MET A 141 -18.99 12.93 -1.60
C MET A 141 -18.14 14.14 -1.99
N THR A 142 -18.39 15.26 -1.31
CA THR A 142 -17.67 16.52 -1.51
C THR A 142 -16.58 16.67 -0.46
N ALA A 143 -15.54 17.44 -0.77
CA ALA A 143 -14.55 17.84 0.22
C ALA A 143 -15.27 18.56 1.38
N GLY A 144 -14.89 18.23 2.61
CA GLY A 144 -15.48 18.79 3.82
C GLY A 144 -15.06 20.23 4.00
N GLU A 145 -15.74 21.17 3.35
CA GLU A 145 -15.66 22.59 3.71
C GLU A 145 -17.05 23.08 4.11
N LEU A 146 -17.15 23.54 5.36
CA LEU A 146 -17.76 24.81 5.77
C LEU A 146 -17.81 24.84 7.30
N ASN A 147 -17.25 25.89 7.89
CA ASN A 147 -17.66 26.32 9.22
C ASN A 147 -19.14 26.72 9.11
N HIS A 148 -20.03 26.07 9.88
CA HIS A 148 -21.48 26.23 9.83
C HIS A 148 -22.14 25.70 8.54
N PRO A 149 -22.49 24.40 8.48
CA PRO A 149 -23.24 23.86 7.35
C PRO A 149 -24.58 24.60 7.20
N GLY A 150 -24.92 24.98 5.96
CA GLY A 150 -26.24 25.56 5.65
C GLY A 150 -27.35 24.52 5.87
N LYS A 151 -28.61 24.98 5.96
CA LYS A 151 -29.78 24.12 6.22
C LYS A 151 -29.89 22.92 5.27
N GLN A 152 -29.62 23.14 3.98
CA GLN A 152 -29.64 22.06 2.98
C GLN A 152 -28.58 21.00 3.29
N ARG A 153 -27.36 21.41 3.67
CA ARG A 153 -26.30 20.46 4.01
C ARG A 153 -26.61 19.68 5.28
N VAL A 154 -27.19 20.32 6.28
CA VAL A 154 -27.68 19.63 7.50
C VAL A 154 -28.73 18.59 7.14
N ALA A 155 -29.67 18.92 6.25
CA ALA A 155 -30.67 17.98 5.76
C ALA A 155 -30.03 16.80 5.00
N ASP A 156 -29.07 17.06 4.11
CA ASP A 156 -28.36 16.03 3.35
C ASP A 156 -27.53 15.12 4.27
N ASP A 157 -26.82 15.69 5.25
CA ASP A 157 -26.06 14.94 6.25
C ASP A 157 -26.99 14.09 7.14
N ASN A 158 -28.18 14.58 7.48
CA ASN A 158 -29.17 13.83 8.27
C ASN A 158 -29.91 12.77 7.44
N LEU A 159 -29.98 12.95 6.12
CA LEU A 159 -30.64 12.02 5.22
C LEU A 159 -29.98 10.64 5.26
N MET A 160 -28.66 10.56 5.42
CA MET A 160 -27.95 9.27 5.53
C MET A 160 -28.41 8.46 6.74
N CYS A 161 -28.65 9.11 7.88
CA CYS A 161 -29.13 8.45 9.09
C CYS A 161 -30.61 8.08 8.95
N THR A 162 -31.43 9.02 8.48
CA THR A 162 -32.88 8.81 8.39
C THR A 162 -33.25 7.78 7.32
N ASN A 163 -32.44 7.60 6.27
CA ASN A 163 -32.62 6.54 5.27
C ASN A 163 -32.67 5.13 5.88
N CYS A 164 -32.04 4.89 7.03
CA CYS A 164 -32.15 3.62 7.75
C CYS A 164 -33.10 3.70 8.94
N HIS A 165 -33.08 4.81 9.69
CA HIS A 165 -33.83 4.95 10.94
C HIS A 165 -35.32 5.27 10.79
N SER A 166 -35.74 5.90 9.69
CA SER A 166 -37.17 6.21 9.45
C SER A 166 -37.88 5.14 8.60
N ARG A 167 -37.14 4.31 7.87
CA ARG A 167 -37.68 3.28 6.98
C ARG A 167 -37.83 1.94 7.69
N ALA A 168 -39.06 1.59 8.06
CA ALA A 168 -39.34 0.41 8.88
C ALA A 168 -38.76 -0.90 8.34
N GLY A 169 -38.87 -1.15 7.03
CA GLY A 169 -38.31 -2.35 6.40
C GLY A 169 -36.77 -2.41 6.45
N VAL A 170 -36.10 -1.28 6.22
CA VAL A 170 -34.64 -1.17 6.26
C VAL A 170 -34.14 -1.35 7.69
N PHE A 171 -34.76 -0.67 8.65
CA PHE A 171 -34.43 -0.79 10.07
C PHE A 171 -34.59 -2.23 10.57
N MET A 172 -35.73 -2.87 10.27
CA MET A 172 -36.02 -4.24 10.68
C MET A 172 -34.98 -5.22 10.14
N HIS A 173 -34.56 -5.04 8.88
CA HIS A 173 -33.53 -5.87 8.26
C HIS A 173 -32.17 -5.72 8.96
N LEU A 174 -31.69 -4.47 9.13
CA LEU A 174 -30.37 -4.21 9.72
C LEU A 174 -30.30 -4.50 11.22
N SER A 175 -31.42 -4.41 11.93
CA SER A 175 -31.50 -4.61 13.39
C SER A 175 -31.74 -6.06 13.81
N GLY A 176 -31.79 -7.02 12.87
CA GLY A 176 -32.06 -8.43 13.16
C GLY A 176 -33.52 -8.71 13.55
N GLY A 177 -34.47 -7.99 12.94
CA GLY A 177 -35.91 -8.22 13.09
C GLY A 177 -36.64 -7.31 14.08
N LYS A 178 -36.00 -6.24 14.58
CA LYS A 178 -36.67 -5.31 15.50
C LYS A 178 -37.65 -4.41 14.75
N SER A 179 -38.80 -4.14 15.37
CA SER A 179 -39.75 -3.14 14.84
C SER A 179 -39.13 -1.74 14.91
N SER A 180 -39.41 -0.90 13.91
CA SER A 180 -39.01 0.51 13.93
C SER A 180 -39.63 1.28 15.10
N THR A 181 -40.75 0.82 15.64
CA THR A 181 -41.39 1.39 16.84
C THR A 181 -40.66 1.06 18.15
N SER A 182 -39.74 0.10 18.14
CA SER A 182 -38.89 -0.25 19.29
C SER A 182 -37.58 0.55 19.34
N GLN A 183 -37.44 1.53 18.45
CA GLN A 183 -36.29 2.42 18.44
C GLN A 183 -36.30 3.30 19.70
N ASP A 184 -35.24 3.18 20.47
CA ASP A 184 -34.92 4.10 21.57
C ASP A 184 -34.45 5.42 20.96
N MET A 185 -35.38 6.33 20.68
CA MET A 185 -35.09 7.64 20.10
C MET A 185 -34.96 8.66 21.23
N ALA A 186 -33.76 9.18 21.46
CA ALA A 186 -33.50 10.22 22.48
C ALA A 186 -34.23 11.55 22.22
N HIS A 187 -34.98 11.67 21.12
CA HIS A 187 -35.61 12.91 20.66
C HIS A 187 -36.82 13.36 21.50
N SER A 188 -37.46 12.48 22.26
CA SER A 188 -38.61 12.85 23.11
C SER A 188 -38.20 13.79 24.26
N ALA A 189 -36.91 13.80 24.63
CA ALA A 189 -36.36 14.69 25.64
C ALA A 189 -35.81 16.00 25.07
N LEU A 190 -35.87 16.22 23.75
CA LEU A 190 -35.30 17.39 23.07
C LEU A 190 -36.34 18.52 22.96
N PRO A 191 -36.17 19.65 23.67
CA PRO A 191 -37.04 20.82 23.50
C PRO A 191 -36.88 21.39 22.09
N TYR A 192 -37.98 21.80 21.44
CA TYR A 192 -37.93 22.38 20.09
C TYR A 192 -37.15 21.48 19.11
N ALA A 193 -37.54 20.21 19.05
CA ALA A 193 -36.81 19.18 18.29
C ALA A 193 -36.70 19.54 16.80
N SER A 194 -37.73 20.15 16.21
CA SER A 194 -37.72 20.62 14.82
C SER A 194 -36.61 21.64 14.54
N GLU A 195 -36.42 22.58 15.45
CA GLU A 195 -35.45 23.67 15.33
C GLU A 195 -34.03 23.15 15.46
N HIS A 196 -33.81 22.21 16.38
CA HIS A 196 -32.53 21.52 16.52
C HIS A 196 -32.21 20.66 15.29
N LEU A 197 -33.15 19.83 14.82
CA LEU A 197 -32.92 18.97 13.65
C LEU A 197 -32.76 19.74 12.33
N ASN A 198 -33.26 20.98 12.27
CA ASN A 198 -33.04 21.89 11.14
C ASN A 198 -31.67 22.60 11.18
N SER A 199 -30.99 22.58 12.32
CA SER A 199 -29.76 23.37 12.56
C SER A 199 -28.55 22.52 12.94
N LEU A 200 -28.77 21.28 13.36
CA LEU A 200 -27.76 20.34 13.82
C LEU A 200 -27.88 19.02 13.08
N ARG A 201 -26.74 18.37 12.88
CA ARG A 201 -26.65 17.04 12.31
C ARG A 201 -26.86 16.00 13.40
N CYS A 202 -27.36 14.82 13.06
CA CYS A 202 -27.48 13.70 13.99
C CYS A 202 -26.12 13.39 14.66
N ILE A 203 -25.03 13.47 13.90
CA ILE A 203 -23.67 13.23 14.41
C ILE A 203 -23.21 14.27 15.45
N ASP A 204 -23.81 15.46 15.48
CA ASP A 204 -23.42 16.49 16.45
C ASP A 204 -23.82 16.12 17.89
N CYS A 205 -24.84 15.25 18.02
CA CYS A 205 -25.29 14.69 19.30
C CYS A 205 -24.88 13.23 19.49
N HIS A 206 -24.80 12.45 18.40
CA HIS A 206 -24.59 11.01 18.47
C HIS A 206 -23.14 10.55 18.32
N ALA A 207 -22.22 11.37 17.79
CA ALA A 207 -20.81 11.02 17.80
C ALA A 207 -20.21 11.19 19.20
N ASP A 208 -19.29 10.30 19.58
CA ASP A 208 -18.57 10.38 20.86
C ASP A 208 -17.87 11.75 20.99
N ALA A 209 -18.00 12.40 22.16
CA ALA A 209 -17.35 13.68 22.47
C ALA A 209 -15.83 13.60 22.43
N ALA A 210 -15.25 12.42 22.69
CA ALA A 210 -13.82 12.18 22.64
C ALA A 210 -13.31 11.82 21.23
N ASP A 211 -14.21 11.58 20.26
CA ASP A 211 -13.83 11.23 18.90
C ASP A 211 -13.75 12.48 18.01
N SER A 212 -12.52 12.85 17.67
CA SER A 212 -12.23 13.98 16.77
C SER A 212 -12.62 13.71 15.32
N THR A 213 -12.82 12.45 14.92
CA THR A 213 -13.21 12.08 13.55
C THR A 213 -14.71 12.15 13.32
N LEU A 214 -15.54 12.16 14.38
CA LEU A 214 -17.01 12.15 14.35
C LEU A 214 -17.64 10.83 13.85
N HIS A 215 -16.89 9.73 13.76
CA HIS A 215 -17.34 8.47 13.17
C HIS A 215 -17.69 7.39 14.21
N ARG A 216 -17.35 7.59 15.48
CA ARG A 216 -17.75 6.73 16.59
C ARG A 216 -19.16 7.09 17.05
N ILE A 217 -20.15 6.55 16.34
CA ILE A 217 -21.58 6.80 16.63
C ILE A 217 -22.05 5.98 17.84
N LEU A 218 -22.58 6.65 18.84
CA LEU A 218 -23.08 6.09 20.09
C LEU A 218 -24.58 5.78 20.04
N PRO A 219 -25.07 4.81 20.83
CA PRO A 219 -26.51 4.57 20.97
C PRO A 219 -27.20 5.78 21.65
N ALA A 220 -28.52 5.90 21.46
CA ALA A 220 -29.31 7.01 22.01
C ALA A 220 -29.12 7.25 23.51
N SER A 221 -29.00 6.19 24.31
CA SER A 221 -28.75 6.28 25.76
C SER A 221 -27.39 6.89 26.15
N LYS A 222 -26.46 7.03 25.21
CA LYS A 222 -25.13 7.61 25.40
C LYS A 222 -24.89 8.84 24.52
N ALA A 223 -25.93 9.37 23.87
CA ALA A 223 -25.83 10.61 23.10
C ALA A 223 -25.50 11.79 24.03
N ILE A 224 -24.90 12.83 23.46
CA ILE A 224 -24.56 14.06 24.18
C ILE A 224 -25.84 14.69 24.73
N SER A 225 -25.88 14.92 26.05
CA SER A 225 -27.00 15.58 26.72
C SER A 225 -27.01 17.09 26.48
N CYS A 226 -28.18 17.72 26.68
CA CYS A 226 -28.31 19.18 26.60
C CYS A 226 -27.32 19.92 27.52
N VAL A 227 -27.11 19.41 28.73
CA VAL A 227 -26.18 20.01 29.71
C VAL A 227 -24.73 19.91 29.23
N GLN A 228 -24.33 18.79 28.62
CA GLN A 228 -22.99 18.65 28.07
C GLN A 228 -22.78 19.58 26.86
N CYS A 229 -23.75 19.66 25.94
CA CYS A 229 -23.62 20.50 24.76
C CYS A 229 -23.65 22.00 25.09
N HIS A 230 -24.53 22.45 25.98
CA HIS A 230 -24.66 23.86 26.35
C HIS A 230 -23.75 24.30 27.50
N GLY A 231 -23.23 23.36 28.29
CA GLY A 231 -22.31 23.62 29.40
C GLY A 231 -20.83 23.62 29.02
N ASP A 232 -20.47 23.02 27.88
CA ASP A 232 -19.11 23.01 27.35
C ASP A 232 -19.02 23.79 26.04
N GLY A 233 -18.55 25.04 26.13
CA GLY A 233 -18.38 25.91 24.97
C GLY A 233 -17.38 25.40 23.93
N MET A 234 -16.40 24.57 24.34
CA MET A 234 -15.45 23.95 23.41
C MET A 234 -16.13 22.83 22.63
N LEU A 235 -16.89 21.97 23.30
CA LEU A 235 -17.68 20.92 22.64
C LEU A 235 -18.69 21.54 21.66
N LEU A 236 -19.45 22.54 22.08
CA LEU A 236 -20.41 23.24 21.21
C LEU A 236 -19.72 23.85 19.98
N THR A 237 -18.57 24.49 20.17
CA THR A 237 -17.80 25.09 19.07
C THR A 237 -17.23 24.02 18.15
N ALA A 238 -16.72 22.93 18.70
CA ALA A 238 -16.19 21.80 17.94
C ALA A 238 -17.28 21.12 17.10
N ARG A 239 -18.51 20.96 17.64
CA ARG A 239 -19.65 20.41 16.88
C ARG A 239 -20.17 21.37 15.80
N ARG A 240 -20.05 22.69 16.01
CA ARG A 240 -20.42 23.71 15.01
C ARG A 240 -19.39 23.89 13.89
N LYS A 241 -18.16 23.41 14.08
CA LYS A 241 -17.10 23.41 13.06
C LYS A 241 -17.09 22.05 12.35
N THR A 242 -17.00 22.05 11.03
CA THR A 242 -16.72 20.82 10.28
C THR A 242 -15.20 20.65 10.21
N PHE A 243 -14.74 19.40 10.35
CA PHE A 243 -13.35 19.00 10.15
C PHE A 243 -12.83 19.60 8.84
N ALA A 244 -11.94 20.58 8.92
CA ALA A 244 -11.13 20.98 7.79
C ALA A 244 -10.11 19.85 7.58
N PRO A 245 -9.92 19.33 6.36
CA PRO A 245 -8.74 18.53 6.10
C PRO A 245 -7.51 19.34 6.52
N ASP A 246 -6.55 18.68 7.17
CA ASP A 246 -5.26 19.27 7.53
C ASP A 246 -4.71 20.07 6.32
N GLU A 247 -4.13 21.24 6.58
CA GLU A 247 -3.73 22.29 5.62
C GLU A 247 -2.71 21.82 4.56
N ASN A 248 -2.40 20.52 4.52
CA ASN A 248 -1.50 19.84 3.60
C ASN A 248 -2.18 19.25 2.35
N ALA A 249 -3.46 19.53 2.12
CA ALA A 249 -4.17 19.09 0.93
C ALA A 249 -4.55 20.28 0.03
N MET A 250 -3.59 21.03 -0.55
CA MET A 250 -3.91 21.89 -1.69
C MET A 250 -2.79 22.06 -2.72
N ALA A 251 -3.05 21.56 -3.93
CA ALA A 251 -2.70 22.24 -5.17
C ALA A 251 -3.81 21.93 -6.20
N GLY A 252 -4.59 22.95 -6.61
CA GLY A 252 -5.58 22.83 -7.71
C GLY A 252 -7.02 23.32 -7.44
N SER A 253 -7.42 23.58 -6.19
CA SER A 253 -8.84 23.82 -5.82
C SER A 253 -9.45 25.16 -6.27
N LEU A 254 -8.72 25.97 -7.04
CA LEU A 254 -9.15 27.32 -7.46
C LEU A 254 -9.39 27.46 -8.97
N LEU A 255 -9.23 26.39 -9.76
CA LEU A 255 -9.70 26.38 -11.15
C LEU A 255 -11.23 26.25 -11.17
N GLY A 256 -11.93 27.18 -11.85
CA GLY A 256 -13.40 27.20 -11.96
C GLY A 256 -14.14 28.04 -10.91
N LYS A 257 -13.44 28.84 -10.09
CA LYS A 257 -14.05 29.72 -9.07
C LYS A 257 -14.32 31.16 -9.53
N GLY A 258 -14.33 31.43 -10.84
CA GLY A 258 -14.75 32.73 -11.40
C GLY A 258 -13.77 33.89 -11.15
N LEU A 259 -12.49 33.60 -10.91
CA LEU A 259 -11.42 34.60 -10.81
C LEU A 259 -10.88 35.04 -12.18
N PHE A 260 -11.23 34.34 -13.27
CA PHE A 260 -10.92 34.66 -14.66
C PHE A 260 -12.15 34.42 -15.57
N ASP A 261 -12.10 34.94 -16.79
CA ASP A 261 -13.14 34.72 -17.81
C ASP A 261 -13.03 33.30 -18.41
N ASP A 262 -13.68 32.37 -17.73
CA ASP A 262 -13.66 30.94 -18.03
C ASP A 262 -14.36 30.60 -19.37
N VAL A 263 -15.21 31.49 -19.90
CA VAL A 263 -15.88 31.30 -21.20
C VAL A 263 -14.89 31.50 -22.36
N SER A 264 -14.12 32.59 -22.30
CA SER A 264 -13.05 32.92 -23.26
C SER A 264 -11.96 31.84 -23.34
N LEU A 265 -11.65 31.19 -22.21
CA LEU A 265 -10.64 30.14 -22.15
C LEU A 265 -11.14 28.82 -22.75
N ARG A 266 -12.41 28.48 -22.52
CA ARG A 266 -13.05 27.25 -23.05
C ARG A 266 -13.22 27.29 -24.56
N GLU A 267 -13.56 28.45 -25.14
CA GLU A 267 -13.67 28.64 -26.59
C GLU A 267 -12.32 28.45 -27.32
N LYS A 268 -11.21 28.91 -26.72
CA LYS A 268 -9.87 28.70 -27.29
C LYS A 268 -9.43 27.24 -27.29
N LEU A 269 -9.84 26.47 -26.30
CA LEU A 269 -9.49 25.06 -26.15
C LEU A 269 -10.34 24.14 -27.05
N THR A 270 -11.61 24.49 -27.27
CA THR A 270 -12.50 23.76 -28.19
C THR A 270 -12.11 23.94 -29.66
N ALA A 271 -11.48 25.06 -30.02
CA ALA A 271 -10.97 25.31 -31.38
C ALA A 271 -9.78 24.41 -31.79
N MET A 272 -9.23 23.58 -30.89
CA MET A 272 -7.96 22.88 -31.09
C MET A 272 -8.01 21.34 -31.17
N ALA A 273 -9.17 20.67 -31.18
CA ALA A 273 -9.20 19.19 -31.08
C ALA A 273 -9.81 18.45 -32.30
N PRO A 274 -9.10 17.45 -32.88
CA PRO A 274 -9.53 16.56 -33.99
C PRO A 274 -10.17 15.24 -33.44
N PRO A 275 -10.54 14.23 -34.27
CA PRO A 275 -11.58 13.26 -33.93
C PRO A 275 -11.16 12.11 -33.00
N VAL A 276 -12.18 11.53 -32.36
CA VAL A 276 -12.16 10.59 -31.23
C VAL A 276 -11.56 9.21 -31.58
N PRO A 277 -10.64 8.65 -30.77
CA PRO A 277 -10.19 7.28 -30.91
C PRO A 277 -11.07 6.28 -30.14
N ALA A 278 -11.04 5.03 -30.60
CA ALA A 278 -11.76 3.91 -29.98
C ALA A 278 -11.27 3.63 -28.55
N VAL A 279 -12.21 3.56 -27.61
CA VAL A 279 -11.95 3.22 -26.21
C VAL A 279 -11.65 1.72 -26.11
N ARG A 280 -10.38 1.40 -25.83
CA ARG A 280 -9.94 0.06 -25.44
C ARG A 280 -9.94 -0.04 -23.92
N GLN A 281 -10.32 -1.20 -23.40
CA GLN A 281 -10.16 -1.56 -21.99
C GLN A 281 -8.67 -1.43 -21.63
N ILE A 282 -8.32 -0.44 -20.81
CA ILE A 282 -6.94 -0.24 -20.36
C ILE A 282 -6.74 -1.19 -19.19
N ASP A 283 -6.12 -2.34 -19.44
CA ASP A 283 -5.42 -3.06 -18.39
C ASP A 283 -4.46 -2.06 -17.73
N GLY A 284 -4.65 -1.77 -16.43
CA GLY A 284 -3.94 -0.72 -15.71
C GLY A 284 -2.47 -0.63 -16.13
N VAL A 285 -2.13 0.45 -16.84
CA VAL A 285 -0.75 0.73 -17.21
C VAL A 285 -0.04 1.06 -15.91
N LEU A 286 1.12 0.43 -15.72
CA LEU A 286 1.99 0.71 -14.59
C LEU A 286 2.21 2.23 -14.55
N PHE A 287 1.82 2.88 -13.45
CA PHE A 287 2.18 4.28 -13.15
C PHE A 287 1.36 5.41 -13.80
N THR A 288 0.03 5.37 -13.73
CA THR A 288 -0.80 6.59 -13.84
C THR A 288 -0.97 7.27 -12.47
N ASP A 289 -1.54 8.47 -12.39
CA ASP A 289 -1.80 9.21 -11.14
C ASP A 289 -2.73 8.48 -10.15
N THR A 290 -3.28 7.34 -10.56
CA THR A 290 -4.03 6.44 -9.69
C THR A 290 -3.14 5.42 -8.96
N TYR A 291 -1.86 5.25 -9.30
CA TYR A 291 -0.99 4.20 -8.72
C TYR A 291 -0.72 4.40 -7.21
N MET A 292 -1.43 3.63 -6.40
CA MET A 292 -1.19 3.25 -5.03
C MET A 292 -0.56 1.85 -4.95
N ILE A 293 0.47 1.75 -4.11
CA ILE A 293 1.24 0.52 -3.92
C ILE A 293 0.29 -0.61 -3.50
N GLY A 294 0.12 -1.55 -4.42
CA GLY A 294 -0.52 -2.83 -4.20
C GLY A 294 -1.99 -2.98 -4.63
N ASN A 295 -2.86 -2.00 -4.40
CA ASN A 295 -4.29 -2.17 -4.71
C ASN A 295 -4.66 -1.82 -6.18
N ASN A 296 -3.86 -1.00 -6.86
CA ASN A 296 -4.08 -0.59 -8.26
C ASN A 296 -2.77 -0.51 -9.06
N GLY A 297 -1.79 -1.34 -8.67
CA GLY A 297 -0.59 -1.57 -9.47
C GLY A 297 -0.90 -2.25 -10.81
N SER A 298 0.05 -2.24 -11.75
CA SER A 298 -0.15 -3.05 -12.96
C SER A 298 -0.03 -4.51 -12.59
N GLY A 299 -1.16 -5.20 -12.55
CA GLY A 299 -1.18 -6.64 -12.31
C GLY A 299 -0.31 -7.42 -13.31
N GLN A 300 0.04 -6.86 -14.49
CA GLN A 300 1.00 -7.48 -15.41
C GLN A 300 2.44 -7.44 -14.88
N ALA A 301 2.92 -6.30 -14.36
CA ALA A 301 4.28 -6.18 -13.86
C ALA A 301 4.47 -6.99 -12.56
N ASP A 302 3.50 -6.92 -11.65
CA ASP A 302 3.53 -7.70 -10.40
C ASP A 302 3.55 -9.21 -10.71
N ARG A 303 2.76 -9.66 -11.69
CA ARG A 303 2.81 -11.05 -12.17
C ARG A 303 4.17 -11.37 -12.78
N PHE A 304 4.72 -10.52 -13.64
CA PHE A 304 6.03 -10.75 -14.26
C PHE A 304 7.13 -10.90 -13.21
N ILE A 305 7.18 -10.00 -12.22
CA ILE A 305 8.15 -10.06 -11.12
C ILE A 305 7.96 -11.34 -10.30
N ALA A 306 6.73 -11.71 -9.97
CA ALA A 306 6.43 -12.94 -9.25
C ALA A 306 6.89 -14.20 -10.01
N TRP A 307 6.64 -14.25 -11.33
CA TRP A 307 7.11 -15.32 -12.21
C TRP A 307 8.64 -15.36 -12.29
N ALA A 308 9.29 -14.21 -12.44
CA ALA A 308 10.76 -14.12 -12.49
C ALA A 308 11.41 -14.60 -11.18
N LEU A 309 10.90 -14.17 -10.02
CA LEU A 309 11.39 -14.60 -8.71
C LEU A 309 11.15 -16.10 -8.50
N SER A 310 9.99 -16.62 -8.89
CA SER A 310 9.65 -18.04 -8.78
C SER A 310 10.53 -18.90 -9.69
N GLY A 311 10.74 -18.49 -10.95
CA GLY A 311 11.69 -19.14 -11.87
C GLY A 311 13.11 -19.14 -11.32
N PHE A 312 13.53 -18.05 -10.67
CA PHE A 312 14.85 -17.96 -10.03
C PHE A 312 14.98 -18.92 -8.83
N VAL A 313 13.95 -19.05 -8.00
CA VAL A 313 13.91 -20.05 -6.91
C VAL A 313 14.02 -21.47 -7.47
N VAL A 314 13.26 -21.80 -8.51
CA VAL A 314 13.32 -23.12 -9.17
C VAL A 314 14.73 -23.40 -9.70
N LEU A 315 15.37 -22.42 -10.35
CA LEU A 315 16.75 -22.54 -10.83
C LEU A 315 17.73 -22.88 -9.69
N LEU A 316 17.62 -22.19 -8.56
CA LEU A 316 18.50 -22.44 -7.40
C LEU A 316 18.22 -23.79 -6.72
N LEU A 317 16.96 -24.24 -6.69
CA LEU A 317 16.60 -25.57 -6.22
C LEU A 317 17.19 -26.66 -7.13
N CYS A 318 17.07 -26.50 -8.46
CA CYS A 318 17.70 -27.40 -9.43
C CYS A 318 19.22 -27.43 -9.27
N HIS A 319 19.85 -26.26 -9.09
CA HIS A 319 21.29 -26.15 -8.82
C HIS A 319 21.67 -26.89 -7.54
N GLY A 320 20.94 -26.66 -6.44
CA GLY A 320 21.13 -27.35 -5.16
C GLY A 320 20.97 -28.87 -5.26
N LEU A 321 19.95 -29.33 -5.99
CA LEU A 321 19.70 -30.75 -6.23
C LEU A 321 20.83 -31.38 -7.06
N GLY A 322 21.26 -30.72 -8.14
CA GLY A 322 22.40 -31.16 -8.95
C GLY A 322 23.67 -31.31 -8.11
N ARG A 323 23.92 -30.37 -7.20
CA ARG A 323 25.03 -30.45 -6.25
C ARG A 323 24.92 -31.66 -5.33
N LEU A 324 23.73 -31.95 -4.80
CA LEU A 324 23.50 -33.10 -3.92
C LEU A 324 23.70 -34.44 -4.65
N ILE A 325 23.26 -34.54 -5.90
CA ILE A 325 23.41 -35.74 -6.74
C ILE A 325 24.89 -35.95 -7.12
N MET A 326 25.60 -34.87 -7.47
CA MET A 326 27.00 -34.93 -7.92
C MET A 326 28.01 -34.98 -6.77
N SER A 327 27.58 -34.71 -5.54
CA SER A 327 28.43 -34.74 -4.36
C SER A 327 28.94 -36.15 -4.08
N ARG A 328 30.21 -36.40 -4.39
CA ARG A 328 30.91 -37.61 -3.93
C ARG A 328 31.05 -37.54 -2.41
N ARG A 329 30.65 -38.59 -1.70
CA ARG A 329 30.91 -38.73 -0.25
C ARG A 329 32.41 -38.57 0.02
N LYS A 330 32.84 -37.40 0.49
CA LYS A 330 34.13 -37.25 1.19
C LYS A 330 33.92 -37.87 2.57
N THR A 331 34.33 -39.11 2.77
CA THR A 331 34.44 -39.75 4.08
C THR A 331 35.84 -39.49 4.65
N ASP A 332 35.92 -39.27 5.96
CA ASP A 332 37.15 -39.25 6.78
C ASP A 332 38.09 -38.03 6.74
N MET A 333 37.55 -36.81 6.86
CA MET A 333 38.37 -35.66 7.31
C MET A 333 37.81 -35.09 8.63
N PRO A 334 38.67 -34.81 9.63
CA PRO A 334 38.25 -34.25 10.90
C PRO A 334 37.65 -32.85 10.71
N LEU A 335 36.53 -32.61 11.41
CA LEU A 335 35.86 -31.30 11.44
C LEU A 335 36.58 -30.39 12.43
N GLU A 336 37.15 -29.30 11.95
CA GLU A 336 37.69 -28.25 12.79
C GLU A 336 36.55 -27.29 13.19
N LYS A 337 36.43 -27.02 14.49
CA LYS A 337 35.47 -26.06 15.05
C LYS A 337 36.21 -24.82 15.48
N SER A 338 35.86 -23.68 14.90
CA SER A 338 36.43 -22.37 15.27
C SER A 338 35.31 -21.41 15.65
N TYR A 339 35.49 -20.69 16.75
CA TYR A 339 34.52 -19.70 17.22
C TYR A 339 34.68 -18.42 16.39
N LEU A 340 33.76 -18.16 15.46
CA LEU A 340 33.83 -17.02 14.53
C LEU A 340 32.70 -16.01 14.75
N TYR A 341 31.53 -16.46 15.16
CA TYR A 341 30.33 -15.63 15.25
C TYR A 341 30.00 -15.37 16.72
N THR A 342 30.20 -14.14 17.19
CA THR A 342 29.92 -13.76 18.59
C THR A 342 28.42 -13.70 18.87
N LEU A 343 28.02 -13.89 20.13
CA LEU A 343 26.60 -13.83 20.53
C LEU A 343 25.90 -12.52 20.09
N PRO A 344 26.48 -11.31 20.28
CA PRO A 344 25.84 -10.08 19.85
C PRO A 344 25.57 -10.02 18.34
N VAL A 345 26.50 -10.51 17.51
CA VAL A 345 26.35 -10.55 16.05
C VAL A 345 25.23 -11.52 15.64
N ARG A 346 25.12 -12.67 16.33
CA ARG A 346 24.05 -13.65 16.09
C ARG A 346 22.68 -13.06 16.45
N CYS A 347 22.55 -12.47 17.63
CA CYS A 347 21.30 -11.83 18.07
C CYS A 347 20.88 -10.71 17.10
N TRP A 348 21.82 -9.85 16.72
CA TRP A 348 21.58 -8.79 15.74
C TRP A 348 21.09 -9.35 14.40
N HIS A 349 21.75 -10.40 13.88
CA HIS A 349 21.38 -11.02 12.62
C HIS A 349 19.96 -11.60 12.66
N TRP A 350 19.61 -12.37 13.71
CA TRP A 350 18.29 -12.98 13.81
C TRP A 350 17.17 -11.95 14.02
N LEU A 351 17.43 -10.88 14.75
CA LEU A 351 16.50 -9.77 14.89
C LEU A 351 16.27 -9.05 13.55
N ASN A 352 17.35 -8.82 12.79
CA ASN A 352 17.28 -8.28 11.44
C ASN A 352 16.50 -9.21 10.49
N ALA A 353 16.75 -10.52 10.54
CA ALA A 353 16.06 -11.52 9.74
C ALA A 353 14.54 -11.56 10.04
N LEU A 354 14.16 -11.45 11.31
CA LEU A 354 12.76 -11.38 11.72
C LEU A 354 12.07 -10.13 11.17
N CYS A 355 12.73 -8.97 11.24
CA CYS A 355 12.17 -7.72 10.68
C CYS A 355 12.00 -7.82 9.16
N PHE A 356 12.99 -8.35 8.44
CA PHE A 356 12.86 -8.57 7.00
C PHE A 356 11.74 -9.54 6.64
N ALA A 357 11.57 -10.63 7.39
CA ALA A 357 10.46 -11.55 7.18
C ALA A 357 9.11 -10.84 7.36
N ALA A 358 8.94 -10.04 8.42
CA ALA A 358 7.73 -9.26 8.65
C ALA A 358 7.49 -8.23 7.53
N LEU A 359 8.53 -7.54 7.05
CA LEU A 359 8.44 -6.57 5.95
C LEU A 359 8.07 -7.21 4.62
N ILE A 360 8.62 -8.39 4.31
CA ILE A 360 8.25 -9.12 3.09
C ILE A 360 6.80 -9.58 3.18
N ILE A 361 6.39 -10.19 4.29
CA ILE A 361 5.01 -10.69 4.45
C ILE A 361 4.01 -9.53 4.37
N SER A 362 4.24 -8.46 5.11
CA SER A 362 3.37 -7.28 5.09
C SER A 362 3.41 -6.57 3.74
N GLY A 363 4.57 -6.42 3.11
CA GLY A 363 4.70 -5.86 1.77
C GLY A 363 3.93 -6.67 0.72
N CYS A 364 4.04 -8.00 0.74
CA CYS A 364 3.23 -8.87 -0.10
C CYS A 364 1.73 -8.70 0.19
N ALA A 365 1.33 -8.62 1.47
CA ALA A 365 -0.06 -8.42 1.84
C ALA A 365 -0.61 -7.09 1.30
N LEU A 366 0.16 -6.01 1.36
CA LEU A 366 -0.23 -4.72 0.78
C LEU A 366 -0.48 -4.81 -0.75
N HIS A 367 0.18 -5.74 -1.45
CA HIS A 367 0.00 -5.97 -2.88
C HIS A 367 -1.18 -6.87 -3.26
N TRP A 368 -1.51 -7.88 -2.45
CA TRP A 368 -2.46 -8.92 -2.88
C TRP A 368 -3.61 -9.17 -1.91
N VAL A 369 -3.65 -8.48 -0.77
CA VAL A 369 -4.64 -8.72 0.29
C VAL A 369 -5.37 -7.42 0.63
N SER A 370 -6.65 -7.34 0.28
CA SER A 370 -7.52 -6.21 0.62
C SER A 370 -8.11 -6.29 2.03
N ALA A 371 -8.10 -7.47 2.65
CA ALA A 371 -8.62 -7.67 4.00
C ALA A 371 -7.63 -7.17 5.06
N ARG A 372 -8.13 -6.39 6.04
CA ARG A 372 -7.34 -5.83 7.16
C ARG A 372 -6.14 -5.00 6.69
N PHE A 373 -6.29 -4.24 5.60
CA PHE A 373 -5.21 -3.45 5.00
C PHE A 373 -4.47 -2.57 6.02
N SER A 374 -5.21 -1.87 6.90
CA SER A 374 -4.62 -1.06 7.98
C SER A 374 -3.65 -1.84 8.87
N LEU A 375 -3.99 -3.09 9.23
CA LEU A 375 -3.10 -3.93 10.04
C LEU A 375 -1.80 -4.20 9.29
N TRP A 376 -1.87 -4.49 7.99
CA TRP A 376 -0.69 -4.78 7.19
C TRP A 376 0.21 -3.56 7.05
N VAL A 377 -0.38 -2.35 6.91
CA VAL A 377 0.37 -1.09 6.96
C VAL A 377 1.06 -0.90 8.30
N ASP A 378 0.34 -1.11 9.42
CA ASP A 378 0.91 -0.96 10.77
C ASP A 378 2.07 -1.93 11.00
N VAL A 379 1.90 -3.20 10.63
CA VAL A 379 2.95 -4.22 10.72
C VAL A 379 4.16 -3.83 9.87
N HIS A 380 3.94 -3.33 8.65
CA HIS A 380 5.01 -2.89 7.76
C HIS A 380 5.79 -1.71 8.35
N ASN A 381 5.08 -0.69 8.84
CA ASN A 381 5.66 0.52 9.41
C ASN A 381 6.44 0.21 10.70
N ILE A 382 5.87 -0.59 11.61
CA ILE A 382 6.54 -1.01 12.85
C ILE A 382 7.80 -1.81 12.53
N ALA A 383 7.72 -2.75 11.59
CA ALA A 383 8.88 -3.53 11.18
C ALA A 383 9.96 -2.66 10.50
N GLY A 384 9.55 -1.66 9.70
CA GLY A 384 10.45 -0.71 9.04
C GLY A 384 11.18 0.20 10.02
N ILE A 385 10.47 0.76 11.01
CA ILE A 385 11.07 1.57 12.09
C ILE A 385 12.01 0.70 12.93
N SER A 386 11.59 -0.52 13.27
CA SER A 386 12.42 -1.47 14.03
C SER A 386 13.71 -1.78 13.26
N LEU A 387 13.61 -2.03 11.95
CA LEU A 387 14.76 -2.26 11.08
C LEU A 387 15.69 -1.05 11.02
N CYS A 388 15.16 0.17 10.99
CA CYS A 388 15.95 1.40 11.06
C CYS A 388 16.79 1.47 12.34
N VAL A 389 16.20 1.19 13.51
CA VAL A 389 16.91 1.14 14.80
C VAL A 389 17.99 0.06 14.81
N ILE A 390 17.69 -1.13 14.30
CA ILE A 390 18.64 -2.26 14.20
C ILE A 390 19.83 -1.91 13.28
N TRP A 391 19.55 -1.22 12.18
CA TRP A 391 20.57 -0.77 11.23
C TRP A 391 21.45 0.34 11.81
N LEU A 392 20.89 1.31 12.55
CA LEU A 392 21.69 2.31 13.27
C LEU A 392 22.61 1.65 14.31
N GLY A 393 22.10 0.65 15.05
CA GLY A 393 22.92 -0.16 15.96
C GLY A 393 24.07 -0.88 15.24
N PHE A 394 23.84 -1.39 14.03
CA PHE A 394 24.89 -1.98 13.19
C PHE A 394 25.98 -0.97 12.82
N ILE A 395 25.60 0.24 12.42
CA ILE A 395 26.55 1.30 12.07
C ILE A 395 27.41 1.66 13.28
N LEU A 396 26.80 1.86 14.45
CA LEU A 396 27.51 2.16 15.69
C LEU A 396 28.55 1.08 16.03
N VAL A 397 28.15 -0.20 16.03
CA VAL A 397 29.06 -1.32 16.30
C VAL A 397 30.17 -1.44 15.25
N SER A 398 29.86 -1.15 13.99
CA SER A 398 30.84 -1.15 12.90
C SER A 398 31.89 -0.05 13.09
N MET A 399 31.48 1.13 13.56
CA MET A 399 32.39 2.23 13.88
C MET A 399 33.25 1.94 15.11
N CYS A 400 32.75 1.18 16.09
CA CYS A 400 33.49 0.82 17.31
C CYS A 400 34.52 -0.32 17.15
N GLY A 401 34.87 -0.70 15.91
CA GLY A 401 36.01 -1.60 15.63
C GLY A 401 35.66 -2.87 14.85
N ASN A 402 34.40 -3.29 14.81
CA ASN A 402 33.99 -4.47 14.01
C ASN A 402 33.97 -4.18 12.49
N GLY A 403 34.12 -2.90 12.11
CA GLY A 403 34.15 -2.41 10.73
C GLY A 403 35.32 -2.94 9.89
N HIS A 404 36.39 -3.45 10.52
CA HIS A 404 37.57 -3.93 9.80
C HIS A 404 37.24 -5.10 8.83
N HIS A 405 36.19 -5.87 9.10
CA HIS A 405 35.74 -6.96 8.21
C HIS A 405 35.14 -6.47 6.88
N TYR A 406 34.78 -5.19 6.79
CA TYR A 406 34.21 -4.56 5.59
C TYR A 406 35.25 -3.79 4.78
N GLN A 407 36.53 -3.85 5.16
CA GLN A 407 37.61 -3.24 4.39
C GLN A 407 38.01 -4.14 3.22
N VAL A 408 37.79 -3.67 1.99
CA VAL A 408 38.09 -4.43 0.78
C VAL A 408 39.57 -4.32 0.44
N ARG A 409 40.21 -5.48 0.25
CA ARG A 409 41.56 -5.54 -0.31
C ARG A 409 41.51 -5.39 -1.83
N TRP A 410 41.88 -4.22 -2.35
CA TRP A 410 41.79 -3.93 -3.80
C TRP A 410 42.78 -4.72 -4.66
N GLN A 411 43.93 -5.11 -4.09
CA GLN A 411 44.93 -5.91 -4.80
C GLN A 411 44.37 -7.28 -5.19
N GLY A 412 44.42 -7.60 -6.49
CA GLY A 412 44.02 -8.91 -7.03
C GLY A 412 42.50 -9.19 -6.97
N ILE A 413 41.66 -8.17 -6.79
CA ILE A 413 40.21 -8.34 -6.63
C ILE A 413 39.56 -9.06 -7.82
N THR A 414 39.92 -8.71 -9.05
CA THR A 414 39.37 -9.32 -10.27
C THR A 414 39.64 -10.82 -10.33
N GLY A 415 40.87 -11.24 -10.02
CA GLY A 415 41.24 -12.66 -10.00
C GLY A 415 40.49 -13.45 -8.92
N ARG A 416 40.27 -12.85 -7.75
CA ARG A 416 39.50 -13.46 -6.66
C ARG A 416 38.02 -13.57 -7.00
N LEU A 417 37.44 -12.52 -7.59
CA LEU A 417 36.05 -12.53 -8.07
C LEU A 417 35.81 -13.61 -9.12
N ILE A 418 36.66 -13.71 -10.13
CA ILE A 418 36.54 -14.73 -11.18
C ILE A 418 36.66 -16.13 -10.59
N ARG A 419 37.63 -16.36 -9.70
CA ARG A 419 37.84 -17.66 -9.05
C ARG A 419 36.64 -18.08 -8.19
N GLN A 420 36.11 -17.15 -7.40
CA GLN A 420 34.96 -17.39 -6.54
C GLN A 420 33.67 -17.59 -7.35
N THR A 421 33.48 -16.85 -8.43
CA THR A 421 32.32 -16.99 -9.33
C THR A 421 32.36 -18.32 -10.07
N ARG A 422 33.51 -18.69 -10.65
CA ARG A 422 33.73 -20.00 -11.28
C ARG A 422 33.45 -21.14 -10.30
N TYR A 423 33.85 -21.00 -9.05
CA TYR A 423 33.58 -22.01 -8.03
C TYR A 423 32.07 -22.24 -7.86
N TYR A 424 31.27 -21.20 -7.66
CA TYR A 424 29.82 -21.35 -7.47
C TYR A 424 29.07 -21.82 -8.72
N LEU A 425 29.54 -21.43 -9.91
CA LEU A 425 28.92 -21.86 -11.17
C LEU A 425 29.30 -23.28 -11.59
N TYR A 426 30.52 -23.72 -11.27
CA TYR A 426 31.07 -24.97 -11.82
C TYR A 426 31.87 -25.80 -10.81
N GLY A 427 32.82 -25.18 -10.09
CA GLY A 427 33.73 -25.90 -9.20
C GLY A 427 33.04 -26.68 -8.08
N ILE A 428 31.91 -26.14 -7.57
CA ILE A 428 31.10 -26.75 -6.51
C ILE A 428 30.51 -28.10 -6.93
N PHE A 429 30.17 -28.28 -8.21
CA PHE A 429 29.67 -29.56 -8.74
C PHE A 429 30.77 -30.62 -8.88
N ARG A 430 32.02 -30.18 -9.06
CA ARG A 430 33.19 -31.05 -9.12
C ARG A 430 33.78 -31.38 -7.74
N GLY A 431 33.24 -30.80 -6.66
CA GLY A 431 33.78 -30.96 -5.31
C GLY A 431 35.17 -30.34 -5.14
N GLU A 432 35.51 -29.34 -5.96
CA GLU A 432 36.71 -28.52 -5.81
C GLU A 432 36.75 -27.88 -4.40
N PRO A 433 37.93 -27.60 -3.83
CA PRO A 433 38.03 -26.88 -2.57
C PRO A 433 37.54 -25.43 -2.72
N HIS A 434 36.89 -24.91 -1.67
CA HIS A 434 36.42 -23.53 -1.68
C HIS A 434 37.62 -22.55 -1.79
N PRO A 435 37.61 -21.55 -2.69
CA PRO A 435 38.80 -20.74 -2.97
C PRO A 435 39.30 -19.90 -1.79
N GLU A 436 38.39 -19.39 -0.95
CA GLU A 436 38.70 -18.56 0.21
C GLU A 436 38.13 -19.19 1.48
N HIS A 437 38.93 -19.28 2.54
CA HIS A 437 38.54 -19.95 3.78
C HIS A 437 38.27 -18.92 4.88
N ALA A 438 37.19 -19.12 5.63
CA ALA A 438 36.84 -18.22 6.73
C ALA A 438 37.84 -18.35 7.88
N SER A 439 38.37 -17.22 8.33
CA SER A 439 39.27 -17.10 9.47
C SER A 439 38.82 -15.94 10.37
N PRO A 440 39.31 -15.86 11.63
CA PRO A 440 39.04 -14.70 12.48
C PRO A 440 39.44 -13.36 11.83
N ALA A 441 40.49 -13.35 11.01
CA ALA A 441 40.95 -12.16 10.30
C ALA A 441 40.12 -11.84 9.04
N ALA A 442 39.67 -12.86 8.30
CA ALA A 442 38.88 -12.73 7.08
C ALA A 442 37.66 -13.66 7.15
N LYS A 443 36.53 -13.13 7.63
CA LYS A 443 35.28 -13.89 7.85
C LYS A 443 34.50 -14.20 6.58
N PHE A 444 34.69 -13.42 5.52
CA PHE A 444 33.88 -13.45 4.31
C PHE A 444 34.73 -13.76 3.09
N ASN A 445 34.17 -14.49 2.13
CA ASN A 445 34.72 -14.53 0.79
C ASN A 445 34.46 -13.21 0.06
N ILE A 446 35.19 -12.93 -1.01
CA ILE A 446 35.07 -11.64 -1.72
C ILE A 446 33.65 -11.33 -2.23
N LEU A 447 32.89 -12.32 -2.72
CA LEU A 447 31.50 -12.10 -3.18
C LEU A 447 30.58 -11.77 -2.02
N GLN A 448 30.71 -12.48 -0.89
CA GLN A 448 29.97 -12.21 0.33
C GLN A 448 30.34 -10.85 0.91
N GLN A 449 31.63 -10.50 0.94
CA GLN A 449 32.11 -9.22 1.46
C GLN A 449 31.51 -8.05 0.67
N LEU A 450 31.60 -8.08 -0.67
CA LEU A 450 31.00 -7.05 -1.52
C LEU A 450 29.48 -7.03 -1.41
N GLY A 451 28.83 -8.20 -1.35
CA GLY A 451 27.39 -8.31 -1.16
C GLY A 451 26.92 -7.66 0.15
N TYR A 452 27.59 -7.94 1.27
CA TYR A 452 27.26 -7.34 2.56
C TYR A 452 27.54 -5.85 2.61
N ILE A 453 28.62 -5.38 1.97
CA ILE A 453 28.88 -3.95 1.85
C ILE A 453 27.77 -3.27 1.05
N GLY A 454 27.46 -3.79 -0.14
CA GLY A 454 26.40 -3.25 -0.99
C GLY A 454 25.04 -3.26 -0.31
N VAL A 455 24.69 -4.35 0.38
CA VAL A 455 23.40 -4.41 1.10
C VAL A 455 23.38 -3.47 2.29
N MET A 456 24.35 -3.55 3.20
CA MET A 456 24.28 -2.85 4.49
C MET A 456 24.60 -1.35 4.40
N PHE A 457 25.40 -0.92 3.43
CA PHE A 457 25.84 0.48 3.31
C PHE A 457 25.24 1.21 2.09
N LEU A 458 24.53 0.52 1.20
CA LEU A 458 23.88 1.16 0.05
C LEU A 458 22.40 0.79 -0.08
N LEU A 459 22.07 -0.48 -0.31
CA LEU A 459 20.68 -0.88 -0.64
C LEU A 459 19.73 -0.74 0.55
N LEU A 460 20.12 -1.22 1.74
CA LEU A 460 19.30 -1.12 2.95
C LEU A 460 19.07 0.33 3.40
N PRO A 461 20.11 1.21 3.45
CA PRO A 461 19.88 2.64 3.72
C PRO A 461 18.92 3.29 2.73
N LEU A 462 19.07 3.00 1.43
CA LEU A 462 18.16 3.52 0.40
C LEU A 462 16.73 3.00 0.59
N LEU A 463 16.56 1.72 0.95
CA LEU A 463 15.26 1.13 1.23
C LEU A 463 14.62 1.79 2.47
N ILE A 464 15.39 2.01 3.53
CA ILE A 464 14.94 2.72 4.74
C ILE A 464 14.52 4.15 4.41
N VAL A 465 15.36 4.91 3.71
CA VAL A 465 15.07 6.31 3.35
C VAL A 465 13.81 6.41 2.51
N THR A 466 13.68 5.59 1.48
CA THR A 466 12.48 5.58 0.63
C THR A 466 11.23 5.16 1.41
N GLY A 467 11.33 4.19 2.32
CA GLY A 467 10.23 3.79 3.19
C GLY A 467 9.81 4.90 4.17
N LEU A 468 10.78 5.62 4.75
CA LEU A 468 10.52 6.76 5.63
C LEU A 468 9.88 7.93 4.88
N LEU A 469 10.29 8.21 3.64
CA LEU A 469 9.68 9.22 2.79
C LEU A 469 8.23 8.87 2.42
N MET A 470 7.93 7.60 2.23
CA MET A 470 6.55 7.13 2.03
C MET A 470 5.71 7.20 3.31
N MET A 471 6.31 6.92 4.47
CA MET A 471 5.63 7.01 5.77
C MET A 471 5.36 8.46 6.19
N TYR A 472 6.26 9.38 5.84
CA TYR A 472 6.14 10.82 6.10
C TYR A 472 6.14 11.60 4.78
N PRO A 473 5.04 11.54 4.00
CA PRO A 473 4.99 12.07 2.64
C PRO A 473 5.21 13.58 2.56
N GLY A 474 5.02 14.33 3.66
CA GLY A 474 5.29 15.77 3.73
C GLY A 474 6.76 16.16 3.52
N TYR A 475 7.70 15.23 3.70
CA TYR A 475 9.12 15.47 3.40
C TYR A 475 9.51 15.08 1.98
N THR A 476 8.61 14.47 1.21
CA THR A 476 8.89 14.08 -0.17
C THR A 476 8.74 15.30 -1.08
N PRO A 477 9.76 15.67 -1.87
CA PRO A 477 9.66 16.78 -2.82
C PRO A 477 8.49 16.57 -3.80
N GLU A 478 7.82 17.64 -4.18
CA GLU A 478 6.72 17.57 -5.16
C GLU A 478 7.18 17.00 -6.51
N THR A 479 8.40 17.36 -6.92
CA THR A 479 9.02 16.84 -8.14
C THR A 479 10.43 16.31 -7.88
N LEU A 480 10.77 15.19 -8.53
CA LEU A 480 12.11 14.61 -8.59
C LEU A 480 12.40 14.25 -10.06
N PHE A 481 13.52 14.74 -10.61
CA PHE A 481 13.88 14.53 -12.02
C PHE A 481 12.78 14.93 -13.02
N ALA A 482 12.03 16.00 -12.73
CA ALA A 482 10.86 16.46 -13.50
C ALA A 482 9.67 15.47 -13.55
N LEU A 483 9.64 14.49 -12.65
CA LEU A 483 8.53 13.57 -12.43
C LEU A 483 7.89 13.80 -11.05
N PRO A 484 6.64 13.37 -10.82
CA PRO A 484 6.00 13.46 -9.50
C PRO A 484 6.85 12.75 -8.43
N GLY A 485 7.33 13.50 -7.43
CA GLY A 485 8.37 13.01 -6.53
C GLY A 485 7.93 11.83 -5.66
N LYS A 486 6.68 11.85 -5.16
CA LYS A 486 6.07 10.73 -4.42
C LYS A 486 6.05 9.45 -5.24
N GLN A 487 5.78 9.58 -6.55
CA GLN A 487 5.74 8.46 -7.48
C GLN A 487 7.13 7.86 -7.69
N VAL A 488 8.15 8.70 -7.89
CA VAL A 488 9.56 8.27 -8.00
C VAL A 488 10.02 7.53 -6.74
N VAL A 489 9.67 8.02 -5.56
CA VAL A 489 10.01 7.36 -4.29
C VAL A 489 9.35 5.98 -4.19
N ALA A 490 8.06 5.86 -4.53
CA ALA A 490 7.35 4.60 -4.54
C ALA A 490 7.99 3.57 -5.50
N TRP A 491 8.38 4.00 -6.70
CA TRP A 491 9.06 3.15 -7.68
C TRP A 491 10.39 2.64 -7.15
N LEU A 492 11.18 3.55 -6.58
CA LEU A 492 12.48 3.22 -6.04
C LEU A 492 12.36 2.26 -4.87
N HIS A 493 11.40 2.47 -3.97
CA HIS A 493 11.16 1.58 -2.83
C HIS A 493 10.79 0.18 -3.30
N TYR A 494 9.87 0.06 -4.25
CA TYR A 494 9.45 -1.23 -4.79
C TYR A 494 10.60 -1.95 -5.52
N ALA A 495 11.36 -1.25 -6.35
CA ALA A 495 12.52 -1.83 -7.04
C ALA A 495 13.58 -2.32 -6.05
N LEU A 496 13.88 -1.52 -5.01
CA LEU A 496 14.78 -1.92 -3.93
C LEU A 496 14.26 -3.15 -3.17
N ALA A 497 12.95 -3.21 -2.87
CA ALA A 497 12.34 -4.36 -2.23
C ALA A 497 12.51 -5.64 -3.05
N VAL A 498 12.27 -5.59 -4.37
CA VAL A 498 12.47 -6.75 -5.27
C VAL A 498 13.93 -7.20 -5.27
N VAL A 499 14.90 -6.27 -5.35
CA VAL A 499 16.33 -6.59 -5.28
C VAL A 499 16.68 -7.23 -3.94
N MET A 500 16.12 -6.73 -2.84
CA MET A 500 16.35 -7.26 -1.50
C MET A 500 15.76 -8.66 -1.30
N VAL A 501 14.57 -8.93 -1.86
CA VAL A 501 13.99 -10.28 -1.89
C VAL A 501 14.87 -11.23 -2.70
N ALA A 502 15.35 -10.82 -3.87
CA ALA A 502 16.28 -11.62 -4.67
C ALA A 502 17.59 -11.90 -3.92
N PHE A 503 18.13 -10.90 -3.21
CA PHE A 503 19.29 -11.07 -2.34
C PHE A 503 19.02 -12.10 -1.24
N ILE A 504 17.88 -12.06 -0.57
CA ILE A 504 17.51 -13.03 0.48
C ILE A 504 17.42 -14.44 -0.09
N ILE A 505 16.82 -14.62 -1.28
CA ILE A 505 16.75 -15.91 -1.98
C ILE A 505 18.16 -16.46 -2.21
N VAL A 506 19.07 -15.65 -2.77
CA VAL A 506 20.48 -16.05 -2.98
C VAL A 506 21.19 -16.32 -1.64
N HIS A 507 20.97 -15.47 -0.64
CA HIS A 507 21.61 -15.58 0.68
C HIS A 507 21.23 -16.88 1.38
N LEU A 508 19.93 -17.24 1.38
CA LEU A 508 19.44 -18.51 1.90
C LEU A 508 20.02 -19.69 1.12
N TYR A 509 20.09 -19.61 -0.21
CA TYR A 509 20.72 -20.64 -1.03
C TYR A 509 22.21 -20.82 -0.68
N LEU A 510 22.99 -19.74 -0.57
CA LEU A 510 24.41 -19.80 -0.21
C LEU A 510 24.63 -20.31 1.22
N SER A 511 23.68 -20.11 2.14
CA SER A 511 23.75 -20.71 3.48
C SER A 511 23.72 -22.25 3.43
N SER A 512 23.19 -22.83 2.35
CA SER A 512 23.18 -24.27 2.13
C SER A 512 24.48 -24.83 1.50
N THR A 513 25.43 -23.99 1.09
CA THR A 513 26.64 -24.42 0.35
C THR A 513 27.80 -24.83 1.25
N GLY A 514 27.58 -25.00 2.56
CA GLY A 514 28.58 -25.52 3.48
C GLY A 514 28.84 -27.03 3.28
N ASP A 515 29.76 -27.59 4.08
CA ASP A 515 30.10 -29.03 4.07
C ASP A 515 28.87 -29.96 4.21
N THR A 516 27.85 -29.48 4.90
CA THR A 516 26.49 -30.04 4.88
C THR A 516 25.50 -28.89 4.68
N PRO A 517 24.29 -29.14 4.14
CA PRO A 517 23.30 -28.08 3.90
C PRO A 517 22.95 -27.25 5.15
N GLY A 518 23.07 -27.82 6.35
CA GLY A 518 22.80 -27.12 7.61
C GLY A 518 24.04 -26.60 8.35
N ALA A 519 25.26 -26.83 7.85
CA ALA A 519 26.48 -26.52 8.61
C ALA A 519 26.62 -25.03 8.93
N LEU A 520 26.37 -24.15 7.96
CA LEU A 520 26.48 -22.71 8.12
C LEU A 520 25.35 -22.17 9.01
N ILE A 521 24.12 -22.65 8.81
CA ILE A 521 22.97 -22.28 9.65
C ILE A 521 23.23 -22.67 11.11
N LYS A 522 23.74 -23.87 11.36
CA LYS A 522 24.10 -24.31 12.71
C LYS A 522 25.15 -23.40 13.35
N GLY A 523 26.14 -22.95 12.58
CA GLY A 523 27.13 -21.96 13.01
C GLY A 523 26.50 -20.61 13.40
N MET A 524 25.43 -20.18 12.73
CA MET A 524 24.69 -18.96 13.09
C MET A 524 23.86 -19.10 14.38
N LEU A 525 23.63 -20.32 14.85
CA LEU A 525 22.93 -20.59 16.11
C LEU A 525 23.94 -20.72 17.27
N ASP A 526 24.96 -21.57 17.13
CA ASP A 526 25.89 -21.88 18.22
C ASP A 526 27.21 -21.07 18.20
N GLY A 527 27.50 -20.36 17.11
CA GLY A 527 28.69 -19.53 16.96
C GLY A 527 29.93 -20.23 16.39
N PHE A 528 29.87 -21.55 16.20
CA PHE A 528 31.02 -22.34 15.75
C PHE A 528 30.97 -22.59 14.24
N HIS A 529 31.95 -22.04 13.54
CA HIS A 529 32.22 -22.41 12.16
C HIS A 529 32.78 -23.83 12.11
N ARG A 530 32.31 -24.61 11.14
CA ARG A 530 32.69 -26.01 10.94
C ARG A 530 33.23 -26.16 9.54
N ALA A 531 34.51 -26.48 9.43
CA ALA A 531 35.17 -26.75 8.17
C ALA A 531 36.00 -28.03 8.29
N ARG A 532 35.99 -28.87 7.27
CA ARG A 532 36.93 -30.00 7.19
C ARG A 532 38.34 -29.49 6.94
N LYS A 533 39.27 -29.92 7.79
CA LYS A 533 40.69 -29.59 7.66
C LYS A 533 41.27 -30.31 6.44
N GLN A 534 41.74 -29.56 5.45
CA GLN A 534 42.50 -30.11 4.33
C GLN A 534 43.95 -30.36 4.79
N LYS A 535 44.55 -31.46 4.31
CA LYS A 535 45.96 -31.79 4.53
C LYS A 535 46.88 -30.78 3.85
#